data_AF-A0A951I3V9-F1
#
_entry.id   AF-A0A951I3V9-F1
#
_cell.length_a   1.000
_cell.length_b   1.000
_cell.length_c   1.000
_cell.angle_alpha   90.00
_cell.angle_beta   90.00
_cell.angle_gamma   90.00
#
_symmetry.space_group_name_H-M   'P 1'
#
loop_
_entity.id
_entity.type
_entity.pdbx_description
1 polymer ?
#
loop_
_entity_poly.entity_id
_entity_poly.type
_entity_poly.pdbx_seq_one_letter_code
_entity_poly.pdbx_strand_id
1 'polypeptide(L)'
;MSKTGAGKQPRSQKISKKDQILALYLSGMTEIEDLALITGSRASYVGSILQEAGLMTGYFDLYTSSAHPMNVYSKFFAGKLGFKDEESARESIELIDRLHNQFEFAGDRAGQHHALMMALVMFDRARWTGKGREADIFRRWLIGQLENADLSREETDETDESEASETSARA
;
A
#
# COMPACT_ATOMS: atom_id res chain seq x y z
N MET A 1 -30.27 60.70 17.49
CA MET A 1 -30.40 59.27 17.14
C MET A 1 -29.20 58.88 16.30
N SER A 2 -28.14 58.36 16.91
CA SER A 2 -26.95 57.88 16.20
C SER A 2 -26.73 56.42 16.58
N LYS A 3 -26.73 55.56 15.55
CA LYS A 3 -26.82 54.10 15.66
C LYS A 3 -25.55 53.51 16.26
N THR A 4 -25.74 52.69 17.28
CA THR A 4 -24.76 51.82 17.93
C THR A 4 -24.18 50.83 16.92
N GLY A 5 -22.86 50.85 16.73
CA GLY A 5 -22.13 49.84 15.97
C GLY A 5 -22.12 48.52 16.73
N ALA A 6 -22.75 47.51 16.16
CA ALA A 6 -22.73 46.15 16.68
C ALA A 6 -21.31 45.56 16.56
N GLY A 7 -20.69 45.31 17.71
CA GLY A 7 -19.41 44.60 17.82
C GLY A 7 -19.55 43.19 17.24
N LYS A 8 -18.78 42.92 16.18
CA LYS A 8 -18.67 41.60 15.56
C LYS A 8 -17.83 40.73 16.50
N GLN A 9 -18.44 39.77 17.18
CA GLN A 9 -17.68 38.84 18.04
C GLN A 9 -16.66 38.05 17.21
N PRO A 10 -15.44 37.81 17.73
CA PRO A 10 -14.44 37.02 17.03
C PRO A 10 -14.96 35.59 16.89
N ARG A 11 -15.04 35.10 15.64
CA ARG A 11 -15.34 33.70 15.36
C ARG A 11 -14.25 32.88 16.04
N SER A 12 -14.60 32.07 17.05
CA SER A 12 -13.70 31.06 17.59
C SER A 12 -13.20 30.22 16.42
N GLN A 13 -11.92 30.32 16.07
CA GLN A 13 -11.31 29.46 15.07
C GLN A 13 -11.48 28.03 15.56
N LYS A 14 -12.40 27.29 14.94
CA LYS A 14 -12.55 25.86 15.21
C LYS A 14 -11.22 25.23 14.85
N ILE A 15 -10.53 24.68 15.84
CA ILE A 15 -9.29 23.93 15.65
C ILE A 15 -9.55 22.88 14.56
N SER A 16 -8.69 22.84 13.53
CA SER A 16 -8.88 21.91 12.42
C SER A 16 -8.67 20.46 12.89
N LYS A 17 -9.23 19.48 12.18
CA LYS A 17 -8.98 18.07 12.51
C LYS A 17 -7.49 17.73 12.46
N LYS A 18 -6.74 18.32 11.50
CA LYS A 18 -5.28 18.17 11.41
C LYS A 18 -4.59 18.62 12.70
N ASP A 19 -4.93 19.80 13.21
CA ASP A 19 -4.32 20.33 14.43
C ASP A 19 -4.70 19.50 15.66
N GLN A 20 -5.93 18.98 15.72
CA GLN A 20 -6.36 18.07 16.78
C GLN A 20 -5.56 16.76 16.77
N ILE A 21 -5.36 16.15 15.59
CA ILE A 21 -4.57 14.93 15.42
C ILE A 21 -3.12 15.15 15.89
N LEU A 22 -2.49 16.24 15.44
CA LEU A 22 -1.11 16.55 15.80
C LEU A 22 -0.95 16.82 17.30
N ALA A 23 -1.90 17.55 17.91
CA ALA A 23 -1.87 17.84 19.34
C ALA A 23 -2.00 16.58 20.19
N LEU A 24 -2.91 15.67 19.83
CA LEU A 24 -3.08 14.40 20.53
C LEU A 24 -1.83 13.52 20.40
N TYR A 25 -1.25 13.44 19.21
CA TYR A 25 -0.01 12.68 19.01
C TYR A 25 1.15 13.22 19.85
N LEU A 26 1.36 14.55 19.82
CA LEU A 26 2.40 15.20 20.63
C LEU A 26 2.14 15.12 22.14
N SER A 27 0.90 14.87 22.56
CA SER A 27 0.55 14.59 23.96
C SER A 27 0.86 13.16 24.42
N GLY A 28 1.33 12.29 23.50
CA GLY A 28 1.76 10.92 23.78
C GLY A 28 0.80 9.83 23.28
N MET A 29 -0.28 10.18 22.58
CA MET A 29 -1.18 9.19 21.98
C MET A 29 -0.65 8.77 20.61
N THR A 30 0.04 7.64 20.55
CA THR A 30 0.73 7.18 19.33
C THR A 30 -0.08 6.20 18.49
N GLU A 31 -1.11 5.59 19.08
CA GLU A 31 -1.96 4.61 18.39
C GLU A 31 -2.92 5.31 17.41
N ILE A 32 -2.87 4.89 16.14
CA ILE A 32 -3.56 5.55 15.03
C ILE A 32 -5.06 5.34 15.11
N GLU A 33 -5.47 4.14 15.51
CA GLU A 33 -6.85 3.74 15.71
C GLU A 33 -7.51 4.60 16.79
N ASP A 34 -6.80 4.88 17.89
CA ASP A 34 -7.29 5.72 18.98
C ASP A 34 -7.43 7.18 18.55
N LEU A 35 -6.44 7.71 17.83
CA LEU A 35 -6.48 9.04 17.24
C LEU A 35 -7.63 9.19 16.24
N ALA A 36 -7.89 8.17 15.43
CA ALA A 36 -8.97 8.13 14.46
C ALA A 36 -10.33 8.16 15.16
N LEU A 37 -10.48 7.33 16.20
CA LEU A 37 -11.70 7.25 17.00
C LEU A 37 -12.02 8.60 17.67
N ILE A 38 -11.05 9.21 18.35
CA ILE A 38 -11.25 10.45 19.12
C ILE A 38 -11.53 11.65 18.21
N THR A 39 -10.83 11.74 17.08
CA THR A 39 -10.99 12.88 16.16
C THR A 39 -12.14 12.70 15.17
N GLY A 40 -12.81 11.54 15.20
CA GLY A 40 -13.83 11.17 14.21
C GLY A 40 -13.26 11.21 12.80
N SER A 41 -12.03 10.71 12.63
CA SER A 41 -11.29 10.65 11.37
C SER A 41 -11.12 9.20 10.94
N ARG A 42 -10.76 8.98 9.68
CA ARG A 42 -10.31 7.64 9.24
C ARG A 42 -8.86 7.43 9.67
N ALA A 43 -8.50 6.22 10.08
CA ALA A 43 -7.11 5.86 10.42
C ALA A 43 -6.12 6.26 9.33
N SER A 44 -6.52 6.04 8.07
CA SER A 44 -5.79 6.48 6.88
C SER A 44 -5.45 7.96 6.85
N TYR A 45 -6.43 8.82 7.16
CA TYR A 45 -6.23 10.27 7.22
C TYR A 45 -5.35 10.68 8.40
N VAL A 46 -5.46 9.99 9.53
CA VAL A 46 -4.58 10.24 10.68
C VAL A 46 -3.14 9.92 10.32
N GLY A 47 -2.88 8.72 9.81
CA GLY A 47 -1.51 8.32 9.49
C GLY A 47 -0.90 9.13 8.35
N SER A 48 -1.68 9.58 7.36
CA SER A 48 -1.17 10.53 6.35
C SER A 48 -0.73 11.86 6.96
N ILE A 49 -1.50 12.41 7.91
CA ILE A 49 -1.13 13.65 8.62
C ILE A 49 0.16 13.47 9.44
N LEU A 50 0.30 12.35 10.15
CA LEU A 50 1.49 12.08 10.97
C LEU A 50 2.73 11.84 10.12
N GLN A 51 2.57 11.16 8.99
CA GLN A 51 3.65 10.93 8.03
C GLN A 51 4.10 12.23 7.34
N GLU A 52 3.15 13.06 6.89
CA GLU A 52 3.45 14.40 6.34
C GLU A 52 4.19 15.30 7.34
N ALA A 53 3.86 15.17 8.63
CA ALA A 53 4.51 15.91 9.71
C ALA A 53 5.88 15.34 10.12
N GLY A 54 6.32 14.21 9.52
CA GLY A 54 7.56 13.53 9.87
C GLY A 54 7.54 12.87 11.25
N LEU A 55 6.35 12.74 11.86
CA LEU A 55 6.15 12.16 13.19
C LEU A 55 6.05 10.63 13.15
N MET A 56 5.83 10.07 11.97
CA MET A 56 5.71 8.63 11.79
C MET A 56 6.40 8.19 10.50
N THR A 57 7.26 7.18 10.63
CA THR A 57 7.97 6.56 9.50
C THR A 57 7.40 5.16 9.25
N GLY A 58 7.14 4.84 7.98
CA GLY A 58 6.69 3.50 7.61
C GLY A 58 5.20 3.20 7.84
N TYR A 59 4.36 4.23 8.07
CA TYR A 59 2.92 4.04 8.00
C TYR A 59 2.51 3.81 6.54
N PHE A 60 1.97 2.63 6.28
CA PHE A 60 1.47 2.24 4.97
C PHE A 60 -0.01 1.93 5.09
N ASP A 61 -0.83 2.92 4.78
CA ASP A 61 -2.23 2.67 4.54
C ASP A 61 -2.44 2.29 3.07
N LEU A 62 -2.77 1.01 2.85
CA LEU A 62 -3.15 0.43 1.57
C LEU A 62 -4.24 1.24 0.85
N TYR A 63 -4.97 2.10 1.57
CA TYR A 63 -6.19 2.74 1.11
C TYR A 63 -6.04 4.18 0.61
N THR A 64 -4.95 4.89 0.93
CA THR A 64 -4.83 6.32 0.59
C THR A 64 -3.66 6.67 -0.34
N SER A 65 -2.52 5.98 -0.29
CA SER A 65 -1.38 6.36 -1.14
C SER A 65 -0.42 5.21 -1.43
N SER A 66 -0.32 4.83 -2.70
CA SER A 66 0.80 4.04 -3.24
C SER A 66 2.03 4.92 -3.57
N ALA A 67 1.97 6.23 -3.30
CA ALA A 67 3.08 7.14 -3.59
C ALA A 67 4.22 7.05 -2.56
N HIS A 68 3.95 6.46 -1.39
CA HIS A 68 4.99 6.23 -0.37
C HIS A 68 5.62 4.85 -0.56
N PRO A 69 6.96 4.75 -0.58
CA PRO A 69 7.64 3.50 -0.87
C PRO A 69 7.52 2.51 0.30
N MET A 70 6.77 1.42 0.11
CA MET A 70 6.70 0.29 1.06
C MET A 70 8.01 -0.46 1.17
N ASN A 71 8.69 -0.59 0.03
CA ASN A 71 9.97 -1.25 -0.08
C ASN A 71 10.71 -0.76 -1.33
N VAL A 72 11.83 -1.40 -1.66
CA VAL A 72 12.65 -1.06 -2.84
C VAL A 72 11.92 -1.19 -4.17
N TYR A 73 10.83 -1.95 -4.23
CA TYR A 73 10.05 -2.20 -5.45
C TYR A 73 9.01 -1.12 -5.73
N SER A 74 8.58 -0.38 -4.71
CA SER A 74 7.54 0.66 -4.88
C SER A 74 7.94 1.74 -5.88
N LYS A 75 9.26 1.99 -6.06
CA LYS A 75 9.79 2.91 -7.08
C LYS A 75 9.41 2.54 -8.52
N PHE A 76 9.15 1.25 -8.80
CA PHE A 76 8.78 0.81 -10.14
C PHE A 76 7.35 1.22 -10.51
N PHE A 77 6.47 1.37 -9.51
CA PHE A 77 5.03 1.59 -9.66
C PHE A 77 4.58 3.02 -9.29
N ALA A 78 5.37 3.75 -8.49
CA ALA A 78 5.05 5.08 -8.01
C ALA A 78 4.65 6.04 -9.15
N GLY A 79 3.43 6.57 -9.08
CA GLY A 79 2.88 7.53 -10.04
C GLY A 79 2.52 6.96 -11.42
N LYS A 80 2.62 5.64 -11.63
CA LYS A 80 2.39 5.00 -12.94
C LYS A 80 1.13 4.14 -13.01
N LEU A 81 0.44 3.96 -11.89
CA LEU A 81 -0.78 3.16 -11.80
C LEU A 81 -2.01 4.07 -11.69
N GLY A 82 -3.04 3.77 -12.47
CA GLY A 82 -4.29 4.53 -12.54
C GLY A 82 -5.51 3.65 -12.83
N PHE A 83 -6.69 4.18 -12.54
CA PHE A 83 -7.98 3.53 -12.80
C PHE A 83 -9.07 4.59 -13.09
N LYS A 84 -8.67 5.70 -13.74
CA LYS A 84 -9.59 6.79 -14.07
C LYS A 84 -10.68 6.34 -15.04
N ASP A 85 -10.35 5.40 -15.91
CA ASP A 85 -11.22 4.72 -16.87
C ASP A 85 -10.66 3.31 -17.14
N GLU A 86 -11.38 2.52 -17.95
CA GLU A 86 -10.98 1.15 -18.29
C GLU A 86 -9.65 1.11 -19.07
N GLU A 87 -9.32 2.14 -19.84
CA GLU A 87 -8.06 2.24 -20.58
C GLU A 87 -6.88 2.42 -19.61
N SER A 88 -6.97 3.39 -18.70
CA SER A 88 -5.98 3.61 -17.63
C SER A 88 -5.76 2.35 -16.77
N ALA A 89 -6.82 1.59 -16.52
CA ALA A 89 -6.74 0.33 -15.77
C ALA A 89 -6.02 -0.76 -16.56
N ARG A 90 -6.24 -0.86 -17.88
CA ARG A 90 -5.50 -1.79 -18.76
C ARG A 90 -4.02 -1.44 -18.83
N GLU A 91 -3.68 -0.16 -19.02
CA GLU A 91 -2.28 0.30 -19.01
C GLU A 91 -1.57 -0.04 -17.69
N SER A 92 -2.28 0.09 -16.57
CA SER A 92 -1.77 -0.28 -15.26
C SER A 92 -1.49 -1.78 -15.15
N ILE A 93 -2.40 -2.62 -15.65
CA ILE A 93 -2.19 -4.07 -15.69
C ILE A 93 -1.05 -4.44 -16.65
N GLU A 94 -0.93 -3.82 -17.80
CA GLU A 94 0.20 -4.07 -18.72
C GLU A 94 1.55 -3.75 -18.08
N LEU A 95 1.63 -2.67 -17.30
CA LEU A 95 2.83 -2.36 -16.53
C LEU A 95 3.08 -3.41 -15.43
N ILE A 96 2.04 -3.77 -14.67
CA ILE A 96 2.15 -4.76 -13.59
C ILE A 96 2.58 -6.11 -14.14
N ASP A 97 1.96 -6.58 -15.21
CA ASP A 97 2.25 -7.86 -15.86
C ASP A 97 3.69 -7.90 -16.38
N ARG A 98 4.13 -6.84 -17.06
CA ARG A 98 5.51 -6.73 -17.54
C ARG A 98 6.54 -6.81 -16.40
N LEU A 99 6.29 -6.09 -15.30
CA LEU A 99 7.18 -6.11 -14.14
C LEU A 99 7.14 -7.45 -13.40
N HIS A 100 5.94 -8.03 -13.25
CA HIS A 100 5.75 -9.36 -12.69
C HIS A 100 6.57 -10.41 -13.45
N ASN A 101 6.45 -10.44 -14.78
CA ASN A 101 7.19 -11.37 -15.65
C ASN A 101 8.70 -11.09 -15.70
N GLN A 102 9.11 -9.83 -15.49
CA GLN A 102 10.53 -9.49 -15.34
C GLN A 102 11.12 -10.03 -14.03
N PHE A 103 10.40 -9.86 -12.91
CA PHE A 103 10.82 -10.39 -11.60
C PHE A 103 10.77 -11.91 -11.58
N GLU A 104 9.66 -12.47 -12.07
CA GLU A 104 9.61 -13.61 -12.98
C GLU A 104 10.92 -14.32 -13.32
N PHE A 105 11.37 -13.92 -14.50
CA PHE A 105 12.58 -14.34 -15.18
C PHE A 105 13.86 -14.14 -14.35
N ALA A 106 13.91 -13.11 -13.50
CA ALA A 106 15.05 -12.84 -12.64
C ALA A 106 15.11 -13.74 -11.38
N GLY A 107 14.10 -14.59 -11.14
CA GLY A 107 13.98 -15.36 -9.90
C GLY A 107 13.66 -14.50 -8.67
N ASP A 108 13.25 -13.25 -8.86
CA ASP A 108 12.97 -12.30 -7.79
C ASP A 108 11.54 -12.48 -7.26
N ARG A 109 11.39 -13.38 -6.28
CA ARG A 109 10.10 -13.66 -5.64
C ARG A 109 9.52 -12.46 -4.89
N ALA A 110 10.36 -11.63 -4.27
CA ALA A 110 9.91 -10.45 -3.54
C ALA A 110 9.33 -9.39 -4.50
N GLY A 111 9.97 -9.21 -5.66
CA GLY A 111 9.46 -8.35 -6.74
C GLY A 111 8.16 -8.86 -7.32
N GLN A 112 8.04 -10.16 -7.61
CA GLN A 112 6.80 -10.79 -8.09
C GLN A 112 5.66 -10.57 -7.10
N HIS A 113 5.89 -10.86 -5.82
CA HIS A 113 4.91 -10.64 -4.76
C HIS A 113 4.48 -9.18 -4.68
N HIS A 114 5.41 -8.23 -4.82
CA HIS A 114 5.08 -6.81 -4.81
C HIS A 114 4.19 -6.41 -6.00
N ALA A 115 4.43 -6.96 -7.19
CA ALA A 115 3.59 -6.72 -8.36
C ALA A 115 2.15 -7.25 -8.15
N LEU A 116 2.00 -8.45 -7.57
CA LEU A 116 0.70 -9.00 -7.19
C LEU A 116 -0.02 -8.11 -6.18
N MET A 117 0.68 -7.64 -5.14
CA MET A 117 0.11 -6.69 -4.18
C MET A 117 -0.34 -5.39 -4.85
N MET A 118 0.39 -4.86 -5.84
CA MET A 118 -0.02 -3.66 -6.56
C MET A 118 -1.31 -3.87 -7.35
N ALA A 119 -1.49 -5.03 -7.99
CA ALA A 119 -2.76 -5.34 -8.64
C ALA A 119 -3.92 -5.41 -7.63
N LEU A 120 -3.71 -6.02 -6.46
CA LEU A 120 -4.73 -6.10 -5.41
C LEU A 120 -5.11 -4.73 -4.85
N VAL A 121 -4.13 -3.87 -4.56
CA VAL A 121 -4.36 -2.49 -4.12
C VAL A 121 -5.19 -1.73 -5.14
N MET A 122 -4.87 -1.86 -6.43
CA MET A 122 -5.59 -1.17 -7.50
C MET A 122 -7.02 -1.69 -7.67
N PHE A 123 -7.22 -3.01 -7.56
CA PHE A 123 -8.53 -3.64 -7.52
C PHE A 123 -9.39 -3.05 -6.39
N ASP A 124 -8.88 -3.04 -5.16
CA ASP A 124 -9.61 -2.59 -3.98
C ASP A 124 -9.96 -1.09 -4.06
N ARG A 125 -9.01 -0.26 -4.50
CA ARG A 125 -9.23 1.18 -4.69
C ARG A 125 -10.29 1.47 -5.76
N ALA A 126 -10.24 0.79 -6.90
CA ALA A 126 -11.27 0.93 -7.93
C ALA A 126 -12.64 0.46 -7.42
N ARG A 127 -12.69 -0.68 -6.72
CA ARG A 127 -13.94 -1.24 -6.18
C ARG A 127 -14.61 -0.31 -5.18
N TRP A 128 -13.86 0.20 -4.20
CA TRP A 128 -14.44 1.06 -3.16
C TRP A 128 -14.80 2.47 -3.63
N THR A 129 -14.23 2.92 -4.75
CA THR A 129 -14.61 4.19 -5.38
C THR A 129 -15.76 4.05 -6.39
N GLY A 130 -16.39 2.87 -6.48
CA GLY A 130 -17.55 2.61 -7.35
C GLY A 130 -17.19 2.34 -8.81
N LYS A 131 -15.91 2.12 -9.12
CA LYS A 131 -15.39 1.86 -10.47
C LYS A 131 -15.32 0.37 -10.76
N GLY A 132 -16.49 -0.26 -10.78
CA GLY A 132 -16.62 -1.72 -10.86
C GLY A 132 -16.04 -2.32 -12.15
N ARG A 133 -16.14 -1.61 -13.29
CA ARG A 133 -15.62 -2.09 -14.57
C ARG A 133 -14.08 -2.10 -14.58
N GLU A 134 -13.48 -1.04 -14.07
CA GLU A 134 -12.04 -0.92 -13.89
C GLU A 134 -11.53 -1.93 -12.87
N ALA A 135 -12.24 -2.11 -11.75
CA ALA A 135 -11.91 -3.12 -10.75
C ALA A 135 -11.90 -4.54 -11.35
N ASP A 136 -12.86 -4.89 -12.21
CA ASP A 136 -12.91 -6.23 -12.81
C ASP A 136 -11.70 -6.53 -13.72
N ILE A 137 -11.08 -5.50 -14.32
CA ILE A 137 -9.83 -5.66 -15.09
C ILE A 137 -8.71 -6.17 -14.18
N PHE A 138 -8.51 -5.53 -13.02
CA PHE A 138 -7.51 -5.97 -12.03
C PHE A 138 -7.84 -7.35 -11.46
N ARG A 139 -9.13 -7.60 -11.16
CA ARG A 139 -9.61 -8.87 -10.63
C ARG A 139 -9.31 -10.04 -11.57
N ARG A 140 -9.61 -9.90 -12.87
CA ARG A 140 -9.38 -10.97 -13.85
C ARG A 140 -7.91 -11.33 -13.96
N TRP A 141 -7.03 -10.33 -13.96
CA TRP A 141 -5.59 -10.58 -13.97
C TRP A 141 -5.13 -11.32 -12.71
N LEU A 142 -5.56 -10.88 -11.52
CA LEU A 142 -5.24 -11.56 -10.25
C LEU A 142 -5.70 -13.02 -10.22
N ILE A 143 -6.93 -13.29 -10.67
CA ILE A 143 -7.46 -14.66 -10.75
C ILE A 143 -6.58 -15.50 -11.69
N GLY A 144 -6.23 -14.97 -12.86
CA GLY A 144 -5.35 -15.69 -13.80
C GLY A 144 -3.99 -16.03 -13.18
N GLN A 145 -3.39 -15.11 -12.41
CA GLN A 145 -2.13 -15.39 -11.71
C GLN A 145 -2.28 -16.46 -10.63
N LEU A 146 -3.37 -16.44 -9.87
CA LEU A 146 -3.63 -17.43 -8.82
C LEU A 146 -3.97 -18.82 -9.38
N GLU A 147 -4.67 -18.88 -10.52
CA GLU A 147 -4.96 -20.14 -11.22
C GLU A 147 -3.70 -20.78 -11.80
N ASN A 148 -2.73 -19.96 -12.25
CA ASN A 148 -1.46 -20.43 -12.80
C ASN A 148 -0.39 -20.73 -11.73
N ALA A 149 -0.66 -20.42 -10.46
CA ALA A 149 0.31 -20.65 -9.39
C ALA A 149 0.54 -22.15 -9.21
N ASP A 150 1.79 -22.59 -9.42
CA ASP A 150 2.18 -23.97 -9.20
C ASP A 150 2.26 -24.27 -7.69
N LEU A 151 1.19 -24.83 -7.15
CA LEU A 151 1.09 -25.25 -5.74
C LEU A 151 1.78 -26.59 -5.46
N SER A 152 2.41 -27.22 -6.46
CA SER A 152 3.02 -28.56 -6.33
C SER A 152 4.51 -28.55 -6.03
N ARG A 153 5.17 -27.38 -6.05
CA ARG A 153 6.57 -27.23 -5.64
C ARG A 153 6.69 -27.17 -4.12
N GLU A 154 6.79 -28.33 -3.48
CA GLU A 154 7.44 -28.44 -2.18
C GLU A 154 8.94 -28.14 -2.38
N GLU A 155 9.46 -27.12 -1.69
CA GLU A 155 10.91 -26.88 -1.62
C GLU A 155 11.55 -28.08 -0.91
N THR A 156 12.11 -29.01 -1.67
CA THR A 156 13.09 -29.96 -1.13
C THR A 156 14.34 -29.17 -0.80
N ASP A 157 14.37 -28.61 0.41
CA ASP A 157 15.60 -28.19 1.07
C ASP A 157 16.34 -29.46 1.51
N GLU A 158 16.75 -30.28 0.53
CA GLU A 158 17.65 -31.41 0.78
C GLU A 158 19.04 -30.83 1.00
N THR A 159 19.35 -30.79 2.29
CA THR A 159 20.61 -30.40 2.87
C THR A 159 21.72 -31.22 2.23
N ASP A 160 22.69 -30.51 1.67
CA ASP A 160 23.94 -31.00 1.12
C ASP A 160 24.81 -31.60 2.25
N GLU A 161 24.49 -32.80 2.72
CA GLU A 161 25.33 -33.59 3.64
C GLU A 161 25.20 -35.10 3.32
N SER A 162 25.94 -35.60 2.32
CA SER A 162 26.85 -36.76 2.49
C SER A 162 27.36 -37.33 1.17
N GLU A 163 28.41 -36.74 0.59
CA GLU A 163 29.40 -37.51 -0.19
C GLU A 163 30.83 -37.03 0.14
N ALA A 164 31.12 -36.94 1.44
CA ALA A 164 32.48 -36.88 1.96
C ALA A 164 32.72 -38.06 2.91
N SER A 165 32.45 -39.28 2.45
CA SER A 165 32.84 -40.51 3.16
C SER A 165 33.09 -41.69 2.19
N GLU A 166 33.77 -41.45 1.07
CA GLU A 166 34.48 -42.51 0.34
C GLU A 166 35.91 -42.05 0.01
N THR A 167 36.62 -41.59 1.04
CA THR A 167 38.08 -41.75 1.05
C THR A 167 38.42 -43.07 1.74
N SER A 168 39.34 -43.82 1.13
CA SER A 168 40.33 -44.59 1.88
C SER A 168 39.89 -45.94 2.48
N ALA A 169 39.57 -46.92 1.63
CA ALA A 169 39.61 -48.33 2.02
C ALA A 169 39.90 -49.29 0.86
N ARG A 170 40.87 -48.96 -0.01
CA ARG A 170 41.56 -49.95 -0.86
C ARG A 170 43.02 -49.55 -1.04
N ALA A 171 43.83 -49.91 -0.06
CA ALA A 171 45.27 -50.11 -0.17
C ALA A 171 45.56 -51.58 0.11
#